data_AF-A0A7U7B1U0-F1
#
_entry.id   AF-A0A7U7B1U0-F1
#
_cell.length_a   1.000
_cell.length_b   1.000
_cell.length_c   1.000
_cell.angle_alpha   90.00
_cell.angle_beta   90.00
_cell.angle_gamma   90.00
#
_symmetry.space_group_name_H-M   'P 1'
#
loop_
_entity.id
_entity.type
_entity.pdbx_description
1 polymer ?
#
loop_
_entity_poly.entity_id
_entity_poly.type
_entity_poly.pdbx_seq_one_letter_code
_entity_poly.pdbx_strand_id
1 'polypeptide(L)'
;MTFQGSRLCLLALFLALAACSRPEPFVEIPDLGKTGRSKALYDQVTICFSKGDSLETLKKMAAEECAKGQKTAHYLGYQRWQCRLTVPHLASFVCLNPDQSLGNKSRYLPSQTSGLPDIERPDTNTDIFGTFGIGK
;
A
#
# COMPACT_ATOMS: atom_id res chain seq x y z
N MET A 1 5.96 -27.74 47.45
CA MET A 1 4.91 -27.41 46.47
C MET A 1 5.47 -26.35 45.53
N THR A 2 5.74 -26.73 44.28
CA THR A 2 6.51 -25.96 43.29
C THR A 2 5.62 -24.93 42.57
N PHE A 3 6.01 -23.66 42.65
CA PHE A 3 5.41 -22.52 41.95
C PHE A 3 5.70 -22.60 40.43
N GLN A 4 5.04 -23.51 39.72
CA GLN A 4 5.28 -23.76 38.28
C GLN A 4 4.20 -23.14 37.35
N GLY A 5 3.15 -22.52 37.90
CA GLY A 5 2.06 -21.91 37.12
C GLY A 5 2.30 -20.46 36.68
N SER A 6 3.15 -19.70 37.37
CA SER A 6 3.31 -18.26 37.13
C SER A 6 3.97 -17.92 35.77
N ARG A 7 4.90 -18.77 35.31
CA ARG A 7 5.64 -18.53 34.05
C ARG A 7 4.82 -18.81 32.80
N LEU A 8 3.90 -19.77 32.87
CA LEU A 8 3.00 -20.12 31.76
C LEU A 8 1.95 -19.03 31.52
N CYS A 9 1.39 -18.44 32.58
CA CYS A 9 0.47 -17.31 32.45
C CYS A 9 1.14 -16.08 31.82
N LEU A 10 2.39 -15.77 32.18
CA LEU A 10 3.13 -14.65 31.60
C LEU A 10 3.40 -14.86 30.09
N LEU A 11 3.83 -16.06 29.68
CA LEU A 11 4.04 -16.39 28.27
C LEU A 11 2.76 -16.31 27.44
N ALA A 12 1.64 -16.82 27.98
CA ALA A 12 0.34 -16.74 27.31
C ALA A 12 -0.13 -15.29 27.12
N LEU A 13 0.14 -14.43 28.11
CA LEU A 13 -0.18 -13.00 28.01
C LEU A 13 0.65 -12.32 26.91
N PHE A 14 1.96 -12.54 26.85
CA PHE A 14 2.81 -11.97 25.79
C PHE A 14 2.44 -12.47 24.38
N LEU A 15 2.07 -13.75 24.24
CA LEU A 15 1.59 -14.32 22.98
C LEU A 15 0.25 -13.70 22.55
N ALA A 16 -0.66 -13.43 23.50
CA ALA A 16 -1.92 -12.76 23.23
C ALA A 16 -1.73 -11.30 22.80
N LEU A 17 -0.76 -10.58 23.37
CA LEU A 17 -0.45 -9.20 22.97
C LEU A 17 0.21 -9.12 21.58
N ALA A 18 0.97 -10.13 21.17
CA ALA A 18 1.60 -10.16 19.85
C ALA A 18 0.61 -10.35 18.68
N ALA A 19 -0.62 -10.80 18.94
CA ALA A 19 -1.62 -11.05 17.90
C ALA A 19 -2.37 -9.79 17.42
N CYS A 20 -2.29 -8.67 18.16
CA CYS A 20 -3.04 -7.45 17.84
C CYS A 20 -2.23 -6.37 17.10
N SER A 21 -0.92 -6.52 16.91
CA SER A 21 -0.13 -5.53 16.17
C SER A 21 -0.15 -5.84 14.67
N ARG A 22 -1.27 -5.58 13.99
CA ARG A 22 -1.23 -5.46 12.52
C ARG A 22 -0.55 -4.13 12.19
N PRO A 23 0.61 -4.15 11.52
CA PRO A 23 1.32 -2.94 11.18
C PRO A 23 0.55 -2.20 10.08
N GLU A 24 0.20 -0.94 10.34
CA GLU A 24 -0.50 -0.08 9.38
C GLU A 24 0.43 0.35 8.23
N PRO A 25 -0.11 0.57 7.02
CA PRO A 25 0.66 1.09 5.91
C PRO A 25 1.14 2.51 6.24
N PHE A 26 2.35 2.86 5.80
CA PHE A 26 2.95 4.16 6.08
C PHE A 26 3.70 4.72 4.88
N VAL A 27 3.79 6.05 4.82
CA VAL A 27 4.57 6.75 3.80
C VAL A 27 6.06 6.68 4.16
N GLU A 28 6.85 6.07 3.29
CA GLU A 28 8.30 6.01 3.45
C GLU A 28 8.92 7.32 2.96
N ILE A 29 9.50 8.08 3.88
CA ILE A 29 10.27 9.28 3.56
C ILE A 29 11.70 8.81 3.23
N PRO A 30 12.21 9.04 2.02
CA PRO A 30 13.55 8.61 1.66
C PRO A 30 14.56 9.32 2.57
N ASP A 31 15.39 8.53 3.25
CA ASP A 31 16.46 9.04 4.11
C ASP A 31 17.54 9.69 3.23
N LEU A 32 17.47 11.01 3.08
CA LEU A 32 18.35 11.82 2.22
C LEU A 32 19.83 11.83 2.69
N GLY A 33 20.17 11.09 3.74
CA GLY A 33 21.41 11.25 4.49
C GLY A 33 22.61 10.36 4.10
N LYS A 34 22.48 9.31 3.27
CA LYS A 34 23.59 8.33 3.14
C LYS A 34 24.04 7.92 1.75
N THR A 35 23.31 8.23 0.69
CA THR A 35 23.84 8.06 -0.66
C THR A 35 23.49 9.31 -1.44
N GLY A 36 24.48 9.95 -2.08
CA GLY A 36 24.30 11.11 -2.97
C GLY A 36 23.45 10.83 -4.21
N ARG A 37 22.58 9.81 -4.17
CA ARG A 37 21.49 9.60 -5.12
C ARG A 37 20.45 10.66 -4.83
N SER A 38 20.69 11.79 -5.49
CA SER A 38 19.75 12.76 -6.00
C SER A 38 18.48 12.87 -5.17
N LYS A 39 18.33 14.02 -4.48
CA LYS A 39 17.04 14.69 -4.22
C LYS A 39 15.92 13.84 -4.77
N ALA A 40 15.27 13.04 -3.92
CA ALA A 40 14.04 12.37 -4.29
C ALA A 40 13.25 13.39 -5.10
N LEU A 41 13.07 13.14 -6.40
CA LEU A 41 12.36 14.07 -7.26
C LEU A 41 11.08 14.37 -6.48
N TYR A 42 10.83 15.64 -6.17
CA TYR A 42 9.80 16.14 -5.25
C TYR A 42 8.35 15.82 -5.69
N ASP A 43 8.21 14.82 -6.54
CA ASP A 43 7.05 14.31 -7.23
C ASP A 43 6.88 12.81 -7.00
N GLN A 44 7.57 12.15 -6.05
CA GLN A 44 7.38 10.71 -5.80
C GLN A 44 7.02 10.42 -4.35
N VAL A 45 5.98 9.61 -4.16
CA VAL A 45 5.50 9.14 -2.87
C VAL A 45 5.58 7.61 -2.85
N THR A 46 6.29 7.07 -1.87
CA THR A 46 6.44 5.64 -1.65
C THR A 46 5.72 5.25 -0.37
N ILE A 47 4.94 4.17 -0.43
CA ILE A 47 4.11 3.70 0.67
C ILE A 47 4.44 2.25 0.95
N CYS A 48 4.88 1.95 2.17
CA CYS A 48 5.06 0.59 2.64
C CYS A 48 3.72 0.01 3.09
N PHE A 49 3.40 -1.22 2.68
CA PHE A 49 2.12 -1.88 2.96
C PHE A 49 2.26 -3.40 3.13
N SER A 50 1.22 -4.00 3.69
CA SER A 50 1.03 -5.44 3.87
C SER A 50 0.01 -5.98 2.88
N LYS A 51 0.03 -7.30 2.61
CA LYS A 51 -0.89 -7.94 1.64
C LYS A 51 -2.39 -7.68 1.92
N GLY A 52 -2.76 -7.40 3.17
CA GLY A 52 -4.15 -7.11 3.57
C GLY A 52 -4.61 -5.68 3.30
N ASP A 53 -3.73 -4.78 2.89
CA ASP A 53 -4.09 -3.38 2.63
C ASP A 53 -4.73 -3.22 1.25
N SER A 54 -5.80 -2.40 1.19
CA SER A 54 -6.49 -2.12 -0.07
C SER A 54 -5.74 -1.07 -0.89
N LEU A 55 -5.76 -1.21 -2.22
CA LEU A 55 -5.19 -0.21 -3.12
C LEU A 55 -5.87 1.17 -2.97
N GLU A 56 -7.15 1.20 -2.59
CA GLU A 56 -7.89 2.43 -2.34
C GLU A 56 -7.32 3.19 -1.14
N THR A 57 -7.01 2.49 -0.06
CA THR A 57 -6.32 3.05 1.12
C THR A 57 -4.97 3.66 0.71
N LEU A 58 -4.17 2.93 -0.07
CA LEU A 58 -2.87 3.42 -0.52
C LEU A 58 -2.99 4.65 -1.42
N LYS A 59 -3.96 4.66 -2.35
CA LYS A 59 -4.25 5.81 -3.21
C LYS A 59 -4.69 7.02 -2.40
N LYS A 60 -5.54 6.83 -1.38
CA LYS A 60 -5.98 7.91 -0.50
C LYS A 60 -4.80 8.54 0.23
N MET A 61 -3.93 7.73 0.83
CA MET A 61 -2.73 8.23 1.49
C MET A 61 -1.78 8.95 0.51
N ALA A 62 -1.59 8.39 -0.69
CA ALA A 62 -0.78 9.06 -1.71
C ALA A 62 -1.39 10.40 -2.16
N ALA A 63 -2.72 10.47 -2.29
CA ALA A 63 -3.42 11.69 -2.64
C ALA A 63 -3.29 12.76 -1.55
N GLU A 64 -3.40 12.38 -0.28
CA GLU A 64 -3.21 13.28 0.87
C GLU A 64 -1.79 13.85 0.89
N GLU A 65 -0.77 13.04 0.61
CA GLU A 65 0.61 13.50 0.53
C GLU A 65 0.87 14.41 -0.69
N CYS A 66 0.40 14.03 -1.89
CA CYS A 66 0.56 14.86 -3.08
C CYS A 66 -0.24 16.18 -2.99
N ALA A 67 -1.38 16.19 -2.31
CA ALA A 67 -2.21 17.37 -2.12
C ALA A 67 -1.50 18.48 -1.33
N LYS A 68 -0.54 18.14 -0.45
CA LYS A 68 0.32 19.13 0.24
C LYS A 68 1.08 20.00 -0.76
N GLY A 69 1.36 19.47 -1.96
CA GLY A 69 2.01 20.17 -3.07
C GLY A 69 1.06 20.62 -4.18
N GLN A 70 -0.26 20.59 -3.98
CA GLN A 70 -1.27 20.89 -5.01
C GLN A 70 -1.17 19.99 -6.27
N LYS A 71 -0.75 18.73 -6.07
CA LYS A 71 -0.55 17.75 -7.14
C LYS A 71 -1.51 16.58 -7.01
N THR A 72 -1.70 15.88 -8.12
CA THR A 72 -2.50 14.65 -8.18
C THR A 72 -1.59 13.43 -8.10
N ALA A 73 -1.96 12.45 -7.27
CA ALA A 73 -1.24 11.19 -7.16
C ALA A 73 -1.60 10.24 -8.29
N HIS A 74 -0.58 9.66 -8.92
CA HIS A 74 -0.73 8.63 -9.94
C HIS A 74 0.07 7.39 -9.56
N TYR A 75 -0.57 6.23 -9.65
CA TYR A 75 0.05 4.96 -9.33
C TYR A 75 1.06 4.55 -10.41
N LEU A 76 2.27 4.21 -10.00
CA LEU A 76 3.32 3.71 -10.89
C LEU A 76 3.43 2.18 -10.86
N GLY A 77 3.23 1.58 -9.69
CA GLY A 77 3.44 0.16 -9.48
C GLY A 77 3.74 -0.17 -8.03
N TYR A 78 4.13 -1.42 -7.78
CA TYR A 78 4.59 -1.86 -6.48
C TYR A 78 5.72 -2.88 -6.61
N GLN A 79 6.52 -2.95 -5.56
CA GLN A 79 7.60 -3.92 -5.41
C GLN A 79 7.38 -4.70 -4.13
N ARG A 80 7.80 -5.97 -4.14
CA ARG A 80 7.71 -6.84 -2.96
C ARG A 80 9.04 -6.81 -2.21
N TRP A 81 8.97 -6.92 -0.88
CA TRP A 81 10.13 -7.06 0.01
C TRP A 81 11.14 -5.92 -0.09
N GLN A 82 10.68 -4.70 -0.35
CA GLN A 82 11.53 -3.50 -0.36
C GLN A 82 11.50 -2.73 0.96
N CYS A 83 10.44 -2.93 1.74
CA CYS A 83 10.23 -2.26 3.02
C CYS A 83 10.61 -3.20 4.20
N ARG A 84 10.25 -2.80 5.42
CA ARG A 84 10.52 -3.56 6.67
C ARG A 84 9.75 -4.89 6.70
N LEU A 85 10.23 -5.86 7.48
CA LEU A 85 9.64 -7.21 7.59
C LEU A 85 8.14 -7.22 7.92
N THR A 86 7.66 -6.23 8.67
CA THR A 86 6.26 -6.11 9.09
C THR A 86 5.33 -5.59 8.00
N VAL A 87 5.82 -4.73 7.10
CA VAL A 87 5.10 -4.19 5.93
C VAL A 87 6.00 -4.32 4.71
N PRO A 88 6.15 -5.52 4.13
CA PRO A 88 7.26 -5.80 3.22
C PRO A 88 7.09 -5.20 1.83
N HIS A 89 5.88 -4.83 1.43
CA HIS A 89 5.60 -4.36 0.07
C HIS A 89 5.70 -2.84 -0.01
N LEU A 90 6.12 -2.34 -1.16
CA LEU A 90 6.28 -0.92 -1.44
C LEU A 90 5.41 -0.56 -2.63
N ALA A 91 4.47 0.36 -2.48
CA ALA A 91 3.72 0.97 -3.55
C ALA A 91 4.34 2.32 -3.92
N SER A 92 4.52 2.56 -5.22
CA SER A 92 5.12 3.78 -5.75
C SER A 92 4.05 4.63 -6.44
N PHE A 93 4.04 5.91 -6.12
CA PHE A 93 3.17 6.92 -6.70
C PHE A 93 3.99 8.12 -7.17
N VAL A 94 3.53 8.78 -8.24
CA VAL A 94 4.07 10.06 -8.70
C VAL A 94 3.04 11.15 -8.49
N CYS A 95 3.46 12.29 -7.93
CA CYS A 95 2.67 13.51 -7.82
C CYS A 95 2.90 14.34 -9.09
N LEU A 96 1.85 14.54 -9.88
CA LEU A 96 1.90 15.35 -11.09
C LEU A 96 1.03 16.60 -10.93
N ASN A 97 1.44 17.69 -11.55
CA ASN A 97 0.56 18.83 -11.73
C ASN A 97 -0.61 18.43 -12.67
N PRO A 98 -1.78 19.08 -12.58
CA PRO A 98 -2.94 18.73 -13.40
C PRO A 98 -2.72 18.87 -14.91
N ASP A 99 -1.73 19.65 -15.34
CA ASP A 99 -1.30 19.81 -16.73
C ASP A 99 -0.31 18.73 -17.21
N GLN A 100 0.23 17.91 -16.29
CA GLN A 100 1.21 16.88 -16.59
C GLN A 100 0.56 15.49 -16.66
N SER A 101 0.80 14.77 -17.75
CA SER A 101 0.37 13.37 -17.92
C SER A 101 1.56 12.40 -17.85
N LEU A 102 1.30 11.15 -17.44
CA LEU A 102 2.34 10.11 -17.37
C LEU A 102 3.03 9.86 -18.71
N GLY A 103 2.31 10.04 -19.83
CA GLY A 103 2.82 9.78 -21.17
C GLY A 103 4.05 10.61 -21.55
N ASN A 104 4.22 11.79 -20.95
CA ASN A 104 5.36 12.66 -21.22
C ASN A 104 6.59 12.34 -20.33
N LYS A 105 6.41 11.56 -19.26
CA LYS A 105 7.45 11.22 -18.25
C LYS A 105 7.84 9.72 -18.26
N SER A 106 7.68 9.01 -19.38
CA SER A 106 8.05 7.59 -19.51
C SER A 106 9.52 7.23 -19.21
N ARG A 107 10.40 8.22 -19.01
CA ARG A 107 11.81 8.01 -18.62
C ARG A 107 12.02 7.69 -17.13
N TYR A 108 10.98 7.77 -16.29
CA TYR A 108 11.11 7.58 -14.84
C TYR A 108 10.62 6.23 -14.31
N LEU A 109 10.02 5.36 -15.14
CA LEU A 109 9.61 4.04 -14.68
C LEU A 109 10.83 3.11 -14.61
N PRO A 110 11.30 2.69 -13.42
CA PRO A 110 12.08 1.46 -13.35
C PRO A 110 11.19 0.35 -13.93
N SER A 111 11.78 -0.56 -14.71
CA SER A 111 11.10 -1.72 -15.30
C SER A 111 10.41 -2.54 -14.20
N GLN A 112 9.16 -2.21 -13.85
CA GLN A 112 8.37 -2.90 -12.84
C GLN A 112 7.44 -3.88 -13.52
N THR A 113 7.41 -5.11 -13.00
CA THR A 113 6.49 -6.16 -13.37
C THR A 113 5.06 -5.65 -13.16
N SER A 114 4.37 -5.36 -14.26
CA SER A 114 2.97 -4.97 -14.33
C SER A 114 2.06 -6.15 -13.97
N GLY A 115 2.15 -6.62 -12.73
CA GLY A 115 1.23 -7.59 -12.18
C GLY A 115 0.67 -7.01 -10.92
N LEU A 116 -0.50 -6.34 -11.01
CA LEU A 116 -1.37 -6.02 -9.86
C LEU A 116 -1.21 -7.16 -8.85
N PRO A 117 -0.99 -6.90 -7.55
CA PRO A 117 -1.13 -8.00 -6.61
C PRO A 117 -2.55 -8.54 -6.81
N ASP A 118 -2.76 -9.85 -6.71
CA ASP A 118 -4.08 -10.46 -6.61
C ASP A 118 -4.74 -9.93 -5.32
N ILE A 119 -5.12 -8.66 -5.34
CA ILE A 119 -6.01 -7.97 -4.42
C ILE A 119 -7.35 -8.25 -5.07
N GLU A 120 -7.96 -9.34 -4.58
CA GLU A 120 -9.37 -9.66 -4.64
C GLU A 120 -10.16 -8.73 -5.57
N ARG A 121 -10.30 -9.16 -6.82
CA ARG A 121 -11.38 -8.67 -7.67
C ARG A 121 -12.65 -8.95 -6.87
N PRO A 122 -13.45 -7.95 -6.46
CA PRO A 122 -14.76 -8.26 -5.91
C PRO A 122 -15.49 -9.08 -6.96
N ASP A 123 -15.83 -10.32 -6.58
CA ASP A 123 -16.49 -11.27 -7.45
C ASP A 123 -17.79 -10.62 -7.92
N THR A 124 -17.81 -10.23 -9.19
CA THR A 124 -19.03 -9.84 -9.89
C THR A 124 -19.77 -11.14 -10.20
N ASN A 125 -20.32 -11.77 -9.15
CA ASN A 125 -21.12 -12.98 -9.26
C ASN A 125 -22.35 -12.92 -8.34
N THR A 126 -23.18 -11.93 -8.61
CA THR A 126 -24.61 -11.78 -8.27
C THR A 126 -25.04 -10.63 -9.18
N ASP A 127 -25.90 -10.78 -10.20
CA ASP A 127 -27.16 -11.50 -10.23
C ASP A 127 -27.49 -12.02 -11.64
N ILE A 128 -27.63 -13.34 -11.77
CA ILE A 128 -28.65 -13.93 -12.64
C ILE A 128 -29.90 -14.02 -11.76
N PHE A 129 -30.87 -13.11 -11.92
CA PHE A 129 -32.31 -13.36 -11.79
C PHE A 129 -33.07 -12.07 -12.09
N GLY A 130 -33.94 -12.09 -13.10
CA GLY A 130 -34.93 -11.03 -13.27
C GLY A 130 -35.20 -10.56 -14.69
N THR A 131 -35.39 -11.49 -15.62
CA THR A 131 -36.14 -11.27 -16.86
C THR A 131 -37.52 -10.69 -16.50
N PHE A 132 -37.73 -9.38 -16.64
CA PHE A 132 -39.08 -8.84 -16.80
C PHE A 132 -39.33 -8.59 -18.28
N GLY A 133 -39.87 -9.63 -18.91
CA GLY A 133 -40.63 -9.50 -20.15
C GLY A 133 -42.12 -9.47 -19.84
N ILE A 134 -42.86 -8.89 -20.79
CA ILE A 134 -44.32 -8.93 -21.01
C ILE A 134 -45.10 -7.97 -20.08
N GLY A 135 -45.90 -7.02 -20.53
CA GLY A 135 -46.57 -6.84 -21.82
C GLY A 135 -48.10 -6.80 -21.62
N LYS A 136 -48.67 -5.60 -21.50
CA LYS A 136 -49.94 -5.13 -22.10
C LYS A 136 -50.27 -3.74 -21.59
#